data_AF-A0A521DQZ5-F1
#
_entry.id   AF-A0A521DQZ5-F1
#
_cell.length_a   1.000
_cell.length_b   1.000
_cell.length_c   1.000
_cell.angle_alpha   90.00
_cell.angle_beta   90.00
_cell.angle_gamma   90.00
#
_symmetry.space_group_name_H-M   'P 1'
#
loop_
_entity.id
_entity.type
_entity.pdbx_description
1 polymer ?
#
loop_
_entity_poly.entity_id
_entity_poly.type
_entity_poly.pdbx_seq_one_letter_code
_entity_poly.pdbx_strand_id
1 'polypeptide(L)'
;MWSATFRIIGREKIAMSNTETVVPKGYELKKKKPIFKKVWFWLLVIVAIAIIATVAGGGGGESASAPGTSESAPADGSTAEAPAQDDPLSDGGWTASDIQLERTQFGDSITARVTNNEDSAATGIFTLTVFGPDGARIGEVTGSANEVEPGQAATVTFIGTTENLPGDPATYTYEFQNDL
;
A
#
# COMPACT_ATOMS: atom_id res chain seq x y z
N MET A 1 -37.43 69.71 -10.14
CA MET A 1 -36.95 70.61 -9.07
C MET A 1 -36.92 69.82 -7.76
N TRP A 2 -35.79 69.20 -7.40
CA TRP A 2 -35.19 69.24 -6.06
C TRP A 2 -33.87 68.45 -6.05
N SER A 3 -32.78 69.14 -5.71
CA SER A 3 -31.49 68.57 -5.36
C SER A 3 -31.53 68.04 -3.93
N ALA A 4 -30.89 66.90 -3.69
CA ALA A 4 -30.36 66.56 -2.38
C ALA A 4 -28.95 65.98 -2.55
N THR A 5 -27.97 66.84 -2.29
CA THR A 5 -26.56 66.53 -2.13
C THR A 5 -26.37 65.62 -0.92
N PHE A 6 -25.80 64.43 -1.10
CA PHE A 6 -25.25 63.67 0.02
C PHE A 6 -23.73 63.60 -0.10
N ARG A 7 -23.08 64.04 0.97
CA ARG A 7 -21.64 64.26 1.09
C ARG A 7 -20.89 62.93 1.16
N ILE A 8 -19.75 62.90 0.46
CA ILE A 8 -18.70 61.89 0.57
C ILE A 8 -18.15 61.89 2.00
N ILE A 9 -18.31 60.77 2.72
CA ILE A 9 -17.60 60.46 3.96
C ILE A 9 -17.22 58.98 3.91
N GLY A 10 -15.95 58.67 4.17
CA GLY A 10 -15.53 57.33 4.57
C GLY A 10 -14.82 56.52 3.49
N ARG A 11 -13.54 56.85 3.25
CA ARG A 11 -12.57 55.94 2.61
C ARG A 11 -12.16 54.89 3.64
N GLU A 12 -13.00 53.89 3.88
CA GLU A 12 -12.60 52.74 4.68
C GLU A 12 -11.84 51.75 3.80
N LYS A 13 -10.58 51.54 4.18
CA LYS A 13 -9.73 50.49 3.64
C LYS A 13 -10.44 49.17 3.90
N ILE A 14 -10.83 48.48 2.83
CA ILE A 14 -11.23 47.08 2.90
C ILE A 14 -9.95 46.29 3.18
N ALA A 15 -9.60 46.14 4.45
CA ALA A 15 -8.63 45.14 4.86
C ALA A 15 -9.26 43.78 4.55
N MET A 16 -8.68 43.07 3.58
CA MET A 16 -8.97 41.67 3.34
C MET A 16 -8.73 40.94 4.66
N SER A 17 -9.81 40.55 5.34
CA SER A 17 -9.75 39.75 6.55
C SER A 17 -9.23 38.37 6.17
N ASN A 18 -7.98 38.13 6.57
CA ASN A 18 -7.29 36.86 6.59
C ASN A 18 -8.24 35.72 6.97
N THR A 19 -8.43 34.77 6.07
CA THR A 19 -9.15 33.52 6.32
C THR A 19 -8.28 32.67 7.22
N GLU A 20 -8.31 32.94 8.52
CA GLU A 20 -7.74 32.05 9.52
C GLU A 20 -8.53 30.73 9.45
N THR A 21 -7.88 29.70 8.91
CA THR A 21 -8.37 28.33 8.93
C THR A 21 -8.60 27.92 10.38
N VAL A 22 -9.87 27.79 10.79
CA VAL A 22 -10.24 27.16 12.06
C VAL A 22 -9.88 25.67 11.95
N VAL A 23 -8.67 25.33 12.37
CA VAL A 23 -8.26 23.93 12.53
C VAL A 23 -9.00 23.39 13.76
N PRO A 24 -9.86 22.36 13.63
CA PRO A 24 -10.51 21.77 14.80
C PRO A 24 -9.44 21.14 15.69
N LYS A 25 -9.42 21.54 16.97
CA LYS A 25 -8.56 20.91 17.99
C LYS A 25 -9.08 19.51 18.27
N GLY A 26 -8.44 18.49 17.69
CA GLY A 26 -8.82 17.10 17.96
C GLY A 26 -7.93 16.00 17.37
N TYR A 27 -6.83 16.32 16.68
CA TYR A 27 -5.93 15.28 16.16
C TYR A 27 -4.83 14.96 17.17
N GLU A 28 -5.17 14.18 18.20
CA GLU A 28 -4.13 13.41 18.88
C GLU A 28 -3.59 12.38 17.88
N LEU A 29 -2.41 12.65 17.34
CA LEU A 29 -1.63 11.68 16.58
C LEU A 29 -1.38 10.48 17.50
N LYS A 30 -2.22 9.44 17.40
CA LYS A 30 -2.00 8.17 18.07
C LYS A 30 -0.59 7.71 17.72
N LYS A 31 0.32 7.83 18.68
CA LYS A 31 1.73 7.47 18.56
C LYS A 31 1.81 6.04 18.02
N LYS A 32 2.17 5.90 16.73
CA LYS A 32 2.33 4.60 16.06
C LYS A 32 3.29 3.77 16.92
N LYS A 33 2.84 2.59 17.37
CA LYS A 33 3.69 1.67 18.14
C LYS A 33 4.95 1.38 17.30
N PRO A 34 6.16 1.48 17.86
CA PRO A 34 7.37 1.20 17.10
C PRO A 34 7.41 -0.29 16.76
N ILE A 35 7.07 -0.63 15.52
CA ILE A 35 7.13 -1.99 14.97
C ILE A 35 8.59 -2.51 15.02
N PHE A 36 9.57 -1.59 15.07
CA PHE A 36 10.99 -1.85 15.30
C PHE A 36 11.31 -2.63 16.60
N LYS A 37 10.39 -2.68 17.59
CA LYS A 37 10.59 -3.55 18.76
C LYS A 37 10.45 -5.04 18.45
N LYS A 38 9.73 -5.40 17.39
CA LYS A 38 9.52 -6.80 16.98
C LYS A 38 10.64 -7.33 16.09
N VAL A 39 11.26 -6.47 15.28
CA VAL A 39 12.37 -6.83 14.38
C VAL A 39 13.63 -7.24 15.17
N TRP A 40 13.90 -6.59 16.31
CA TRP A 40 15.03 -6.98 17.16
C TRP A 40 14.86 -8.37 17.78
N PHE A 41 13.63 -8.81 18.06
CA PHE A 41 13.35 -10.17 18.53
C PHE A 41 13.65 -11.22 17.45
N TRP A 42 13.29 -10.93 16.19
CA TRP A 42 13.62 -11.81 15.06
C TRP A 42 15.13 -11.93 14.82
N LEU A 43 15.89 -10.84 14.97
CA LEU A 43 17.34 -10.86 14.83
C LEU A 43 18.01 -11.76 15.89
N LEU A 44 17.55 -11.76 17.14
CA LEU A 44 18.05 -12.69 18.18
C LEU A 44 17.73 -14.16 17.87
N VAL A 45 16.56 -14.44 17.29
CA VAL A 45 16.17 -15.80 16.91
C VAL A 45 17.08 -16.35 15.81
N ILE A 46 17.39 -15.55 14.77
CA ILE A 46 18.31 -15.96 13.69
C ILE A 46 19.71 -16.27 14.25
N VAL A 47 20.23 -15.41 15.14
CA VAL A 47 21.53 -15.63 15.78
C VAL A 47 21.53 -16.89 16.65
N ALA A 48 20.46 -17.15 17.39
CA ALA A 48 20.34 -18.36 18.20
C ALA A 48 20.32 -19.63 17.32
N ILE A 49 19.59 -19.63 16.20
CA ILE A 49 19.55 -20.75 15.26
C ILE A 49 20.93 -20.99 14.64
N ALA A 50 21.66 -19.92 14.27
CA ALA A 50 23.01 -20.03 13.71
C ALA A 50 24.00 -20.67 14.71
N ILE A 51 23.91 -20.35 16.00
CA ILE A 51 24.76 -20.97 17.04
C ILE A 51 24.40 -22.45 17.24
N ILE A 52 23.12 -22.82 17.15
CA ILE A 52 22.71 -24.23 17.27
C ILE A 52 23.20 -25.04 16.05
N ALA A 53 23.21 -24.43 14.86
CA ALA A 53 23.73 -25.06 13.65
C ALA A 53 25.24 -25.36 13.71
N THR A 54 26.03 -24.52 14.41
CA THR A 54 27.49 -24.74 14.54
C THR A 54 27.85 -25.79 15.59
N VAL A 55 26.97 -26.12 16.54
CA VAL A 55 27.22 -27.17 17.55
C VAL A 55 26.70 -28.55 17.15
N ALA A 56 25.84 -28.65 16.13
CA ALA A 56 25.36 -29.92 15.58
C ALA A 56 26.06 -30.34 14.26
N GLY A 57 26.80 -29.44 13.61
CA GLY A 57 27.50 -29.68 12.33
C GLY A 57 29.01 -29.83 12.48
N GLY A 58 29.46 -30.74 13.35
CA GLY A 58 30.86 -31.19 13.35
C GLY A 58 31.06 -32.22 12.24
N GLY A 59 31.79 -31.87 11.18
CA GLY A 59 32.19 -32.80 10.14
C GLY A 59 32.96 -32.11 9.02
N GLY A 60 34.29 -32.18 9.10
CA GLY A 60 35.22 -31.51 8.20
C GLY A 60 35.31 -32.08 6.79
N GLY A 61 36.16 -31.45 5.99
CA GLY A 61 36.54 -31.91 4.66
C GLY A 61 37.06 -30.77 3.80
N GLU A 62 38.34 -30.45 3.94
CA GLU A 62 39.11 -29.66 2.98
C GLU A 62 39.03 -30.28 1.58
N SER A 63 38.82 -29.46 0.55
CA SER A 63 39.43 -29.72 -0.75
C SER A 63 39.64 -28.42 -1.51
N ALA A 64 40.90 -28.08 -1.67
CA ALA A 64 41.38 -27.05 -2.54
C ALA A 64 41.31 -27.51 -4.00
N SER A 65 40.85 -26.65 -4.89
CA SER A 65 41.34 -26.58 -6.27
C SER A 65 41.13 -25.17 -6.81
N ALA A 66 42.23 -24.62 -7.33
CA ALA A 66 42.37 -23.27 -7.85
C ALA A 66 41.99 -23.22 -9.36
N PRO A 67 42.18 -22.10 -10.08
CA PRO A 67 41.14 -21.44 -10.85
C PRO A 67 41.16 -21.81 -12.34
N GLY A 68 39.98 -21.89 -12.95
CA GLY A 68 39.82 -21.98 -14.40
C GLY A 68 39.21 -20.68 -14.93
N THR A 69 40.05 -19.81 -15.47
CA THR A 69 39.64 -18.73 -16.38
C THR A 69 39.02 -19.33 -17.63
N SER A 70 37.77 -18.98 -17.92
CA SER A 70 37.23 -18.97 -19.27
C SER A 70 36.40 -17.71 -19.45
N GLU A 71 37.04 -16.74 -20.09
CA GLU A 71 36.39 -15.61 -20.73
C GLU A 71 35.64 -16.10 -21.97
N SER A 72 34.35 -15.85 -22.05
CA SER A 72 33.60 -15.72 -23.29
C SER A 72 32.45 -14.74 -23.07
N ALA A 73 32.44 -13.75 -23.94
CA ALA A 73 31.66 -12.52 -23.89
C ALA A 73 30.17 -12.74 -24.32
N PRO A 74 29.34 -11.68 -24.36
CA PRO A 74 27.98 -11.71 -23.84
C PRO A 74 26.97 -12.28 -24.85
N ALA A 75 26.00 -13.03 -24.33
CA ALA A 75 24.74 -13.28 -25.03
C ALA A 75 23.65 -12.48 -24.32
N ASP A 76 23.36 -11.33 -24.92
CA ASP A 76 22.09 -10.63 -24.83
C ASP A 76 20.98 -11.67 -25.04
N GLY A 77 20.13 -11.82 -24.02
CA GLY A 77 19.17 -12.90 -23.94
C GLY A 77 18.23 -12.59 -22.81
N SER A 78 17.33 -11.64 -23.09
CA SER A 78 16.02 -11.46 -22.48
C SER A 78 15.79 -12.39 -21.30
N THR A 79 16.04 -11.87 -20.09
CA THR A 79 15.43 -12.43 -18.89
C THR A 79 13.93 -12.30 -19.13
N ALA A 80 13.34 -13.38 -19.63
CA ALA A 80 11.95 -13.67 -19.41
C ALA A 80 11.82 -13.73 -17.89
N GLU A 81 11.44 -12.60 -17.32
CA GLU A 81 11.07 -12.45 -15.93
C GLU A 81 9.85 -13.36 -15.75
N ALA A 82 10.10 -14.60 -15.32
CA ALA A 82 9.06 -15.44 -14.75
C ALA A 82 8.56 -14.66 -13.53
N PRO A 83 7.28 -14.25 -13.46
CA PRO A 83 6.82 -13.51 -12.31
C PRO A 83 6.85 -14.50 -11.14
N ALA A 84 7.71 -14.22 -10.17
CA ALA A 84 7.57 -14.75 -8.83
C ALA A 84 6.38 -14.00 -8.20
N GLN A 85 5.15 -14.43 -8.53
CA GLN A 85 3.94 -13.96 -7.86
C GLN A 85 3.29 -15.12 -7.12
N ASP A 86 3.67 -15.27 -5.85
CA ASP A 86 2.91 -16.09 -4.90
C ASP A 86 2.38 -15.21 -3.74
N ASP A 87 2.19 -13.91 -3.97
CA ASP A 87 1.41 -13.05 -3.09
C ASP A 87 0.17 -12.57 -3.85
N PRO A 88 -1.05 -13.03 -3.51
CA PRO A 88 -2.28 -12.62 -4.19
C PRO A 88 -2.60 -11.13 -3.99
N LEU A 89 -1.85 -10.42 -3.14
CA LEU A 89 -2.01 -8.98 -2.92
C LEU A 89 -0.95 -8.12 -3.62
N SER A 90 -0.08 -8.71 -4.45
CA SER A 90 0.95 -8.00 -5.19
C SER A 90 0.76 -8.24 -6.68
N ASP A 91 0.67 -7.17 -7.47
CA ASP A 91 0.57 -7.26 -8.93
C ASP A 91 1.08 -6.01 -9.64
N GLY A 92 1.79 -6.22 -10.77
CA GLY A 92 2.28 -5.12 -11.62
C GLY A 92 3.10 -4.04 -10.91
N GLY A 93 3.94 -4.40 -9.92
CA GLY A 93 4.70 -3.40 -9.14
C GLY A 93 3.91 -2.75 -7.99
N TRP A 94 2.64 -3.11 -7.81
CA TRP A 94 1.77 -2.60 -6.75
C TRP A 94 1.50 -3.66 -5.70
N THR A 95 1.26 -3.22 -4.46
CA THR A 95 0.85 -4.11 -3.37
C THR A 95 -0.34 -3.52 -2.62
N ALA A 96 -1.37 -4.32 -2.36
CA ALA A 96 -2.48 -3.97 -1.51
C ALA A 96 -2.27 -4.45 -0.06
N SER A 97 -2.68 -3.64 0.91
CA SER A 97 -2.58 -3.94 2.33
C SER A 97 -3.68 -3.21 3.11
N ASP A 98 -3.86 -3.55 4.39
CA ASP A 98 -4.85 -2.90 5.27
C ASP A 98 -6.25 -2.85 4.63
N ILE A 99 -6.66 -3.98 4.04
CA ILE A 99 -7.97 -4.14 3.41
C ILE A 99 -9.02 -4.14 4.52
N GLN A 100 -9.97 -3.21 4.42
CA GLN A 100 -11.06 -3.05 5.36
C GLN A 100 -12.37 -3.11 4.61
N LEU A 101 -13.28 -3.97 5.09
CA LEU A 101 -14.65 -4.04 4.63
C LEU A 101 -15.54 -3.46 5.71
N GLU A 102 -16.24 -2.37 5.38
CA GLU A 102 -17.23 -1.75 6.24
C GLU A 102 -18.63 -2.07 5.72
N ARG A 103 -19.44 -2.74 6.55
CA ARG A 103 -20.86 -2.91 6.27
C ARG A 103 -21.63 -1.69 6.75
N THR A 104 -22.19 -0.94 5.81
CA THR A 104 -23.02 0.22 6.12
C THR A 104 -24.47 -0.08 5.78
N GLN A 105 -25.39 0.76 6.29
CA GLN A 105 -26.80 0.70 5.88
C GLN A 105 -27.03 1.02 4.38
N PHE A 106 -25.99 1.50 3.70
CA PHE A 106 -26.00 1.86 2.28
C PHE A 106 -25.26 0.83 1.39
N GLY A 107 -24.85 -0.30 1.96
CA GLY A 107 -24.07 -1.33 1.27
C GLY A 107 -22.69 -1.57 1.89
N ASP A 108 -21.96 -2.53 1.35
CA ASP A 108 -20.60 -2.83 1.80
C ASP A 108 -19.60 -1.94 1.06
N SER A 109 -18.66 -1.35 1.79
CA SER A 109 -17.56 -0.54 1.25
C SER A 109 -16.23 -1.21 1.52
N ILE A 110 -15.35 -1.27 0.53
CA ILE A 110 -14.00 -1.82 0.69
C ILE A 110 -12.98 -0.71 0.46
N THR A 111 -12.05 -0.57 1.41
CA THR A 111 -10.88 0.32 1.27
C THR A 111 -9.60 -0.47 1.46
N ALA A 112 -8.54 -0.12 0.74
CA ALA A 112 -7.21 -0.68 0.96
C ALA A 112 -6.12 0.40 0.84
N ARG A 113 -4.97 0.15 1.46
CA ARG A 113 -3.72 0.87 1.18
C ARG A 113 -2.99 0.20 0.03
N VAL A 114 -2.87 0.91 -1.08
CA VAL A 114 -2.20 0.45 -2.29
C VAL A 114 -0.88 1.19 -2.43
N THR A 115 0.24 0.45 -2.38
CA THR A 115 1.61 0.98 -2.42
C THR A 115 2.20 0.80 -3.81
N ASN A 116 2.79 1.86 -4.36
CA ASN A 116 3.61 1.79 -5.56
C ASN A 116 5.02 1.33 -5.17
N ASN A 117 5.47 0.18 -5.67
CA ASN A 117 6.82 -0.34 -5.43
C ASN A 117 7.76 -0.17 -6.63
N GLU A 118 7.31 0.52 -7.69
CA GLU A 118 8.18 0.93 -8.79
C GLU A 118 9.14 2.04 -8.38
N ASP A 119 10.10 2.34 -9.26
CA ASP A 119 11.11 3.40 -9.08
C ASP A 119 10.68 4.76 -9.64
N SER A 120 9.48 4.85 -10.21
CA SER A 120 8.88 6.08 -10.73
C SER A 120 7.44 6.29 -10.26
N ALA A 121 6.94 7.53 -10.37
CA ALA A 121 5.55 7.82 -10.03
C ALA A 121 4.61 7.15 -11.04
N ALA A 122 3.59 6.45 -10.53
CA ALA A 122 2.70 5.63 -11.35
C ALA A 122 1.23 5.88 -11.04
N THR A 123 0.38 5.66 -12.05
CA THR A 123 -1.09 5.63 -11.91
C THR A 123 -1.54 4.20 -12.09
N GLY A 124 -2.49 3.76 -11.27
CA GLY A 124 -3.00 2.40 -11.28
C GLY A 124 -4.53 2.37 -11.34
N ILE A 125 -5.06 1.39 -12.08
CA ILE A 125 -6.46 0.95 -12.00
C ILE A 125 -6.40 -0.45 -11.41
N PHE A 126 -7.21 -0.70 -10.40
CA PHE A 126 -7.09 -1.91 -9.61
C PHE A 126 -8.41 -2.64 -9.55
N THR A 127 -8.33 -3.96 -9.68
CA THR A 127 -9.42 -4.89 -9.38
C THR A 127 -9.08 -5.63 -8.10
N LEU A 128 -10.03 -5.66 -7.17
CA LEU A 128 -9.95 -6.48 -5.97
C LEU A 128 -11.07 -7.52 -6.00
N THR A 129 -10.67 -8.79 -6.07
CA THR A 129 -11.60 -9.92 -6.03
C THR A 129 -11.74 -10.40 -4.59
N VAL A 130 -12.98 -10.64 -4.16
CA VAL A 130 -13.32 -11.12 -2.81
C VAL A 130 -13.73 -12.58 -2.89
N PHE A 131 -13.12 -13.41 -2.06
CA PHE A 131 -13.41 -14.83 -1.96
C PHE A 131 -13.96 -15.18 -0.58
N GLY A 132 -14.94 -16.07 -0.55
CA GLY A 132 -15.46 -16.66 0.67
C GLY A 132 -14.50 -17.68 1.29
N PRO A 133 -14.79 -18.17 2.50
CA PRO A 133 -13.94 -19.14 3.19
C PRO A 133 -13.84 -20.51 2.50
N ASP A 134 -14.75 -20.80 1.58
CA ASP A 134 -14.74 -21.98 0.71
C ASP A 134 -13.90 -21.79 -0.56
N GLY A 135 -13.29 -20.61 -0.75
CA GLY A 135 -12.56 -20.22 -1.95
C GLY A 135 -13.46 -19.82 -3.12
N ALA A 136 -14.77 -19.76 -2.94
CA ALA A 136 -15.67 -19.28 -3.99
C ALA A 136 -15.52 -17.77 -4.16
N ARG A 137 -15.48 -17.29 -5.40
CA ARG A 137 -15.53 -15.86 -5.69
C ARG A 137 -16.92 -15.31 -5.34
N ILE A 138 -16.97 -14.36 -4.41
CA ILE A 138 -18.21 -13.76 -3.88
C ILE A 138 -18.37 -12.28 -4.21
N GLY A 139 -17.31 -11.62 -4.69
CA GLY A 139 -17.37 -10.21 -5.05
C GLY A 139 -16.19 -9.77 -5.91
N GLU A 140 -16.37 -8.64 -6.59
CA GLU A 140 -15.35 -7.99 -7.40
C GLU A 140 -15.63 -6.48 -7.34
N VAL A 141 -14.59 -5.69 -7.08
CA VAL A 141 -14.68 -4.24 -6.92
C VAL A 141 -13.48 -3.58 -7.60
N THR A 142 -13.64 -2.35 -8.07
CA THR A 142 -12.57 -1.62 -8.75
C THR A 142 -12.26 -0.29 -8.08
N GLY A 143 -11.00 0.12 -8.16
CA GLY A 143 -10.52 1.37 -7.60
C GLY A 143 -9.37 1.93 -8.43
N SER A 144 -8.91 3.14 -8.10
CA SER A 144 -7.76 3.73 -8.76
C SER A 144 -6.95 4.62 -7.84
N ALA A 145 -5.68 4.79 -8.18
CA ALA A 145 -4.79 5.79 -7.59
C ALA A 145 -4.05 6.51 -8.70
N ASN A 146 -3.85 7.82 -8.54
CA ASN A 146 -3.19 8.65 -9.54
C ASN A 146 -1.85 9.15 -9.01
N GLU A 147 -0.82 9.04 -9.84
CA GLU A 147 0.51 9.64 -9.62
C GLU A 147 1.07 9.37 -8.22
N VAL A 148 1.09 8.09 -7.82
CA VAL A 148 1.64 7.67 -6.54
C VAL A 148 3.16 7.56 -6.68
N GLU A 149 3.88 8.34 -5.89
CA GLU A 149 5.35 8.33 -5.85
C GLU A 149 5.92 6.97 -5.42
N PRO A 150 7.18 6.64 -5.81
CA PRO A 150 7.88 5.43 -5.41
C PRO A 150 7.86 5.17 -3.89
N GLY A 151 7.45 3.97 -3.51
CA GLY A 151 7.35 3.52 -2.12
C GLY A 151 6.24 4.22 -1.30
N GLN A 152 5.45 5.11 -1.90
CA GLN A 152 4.28 5.70 -1.24
C GLN A 152 3.06 4.82 -1.43
N ALA A 153 2.08 5.00 -0.53
CA ALA A 153 0.81 4.30 -0.63
C ALA A 153 -0.37 5.27 -0.58
N ALA A 154 -1.31 5.06 -1.50
CA ALA A 154 -2.60 5.72 -1.54
C ALA A 154 -3.63 4.91 -0.77
N THR A 155 -4.65 5.59 -0.23
CA THR A 155 -5.87 4.92 0.25
C THR A 155 -6.84 4.87 -0.90
N VAL A 156 -7.19 3.67 -1.35
CA VAL A 156 -8.09 3.43 -2.47
C VAL A 156 -9.41 2.93 -1.93
N THR A 157 -10.50 3.63 -2.25
CA THR A 157 -11.85 3.12 -2.07
C THR A 157 -12.21 2.33 -3.31
N PHE A 158 -12.53 1.06 -3.12
CA PHE A 158 -13.00 0.19 -4.18
C PHE A 158 -14.53 0.20 -4.22
N ILE A 159 -15.06 0.28 -5.43
CA ILE A 159 -16.49 0.40 -5.70
C ILE A 159 -16.89 -0.71 -6.68
N GLY A 160 -18.02 -1.35 -6.42
CA GLY A 160 -18.54 -2.42 -7.25
C GLY A 160 -19.85 -2.96 -6.68
N THR A 161 -20.35 -4.05 -7.24
CA THR A 161 -21.64 -4.64 -6.89
C THR A 161 -21.58 -5.57 -5.67
N THR A 162 -20.72 -5.26 -4.69
CA THR A 162 -20.61 -6.01 -3.44
C THR A 162 -21.68 -5.56 -2.45
N GLU A 163 -22.95 -5.64 -2.84
CA GLU A 163 -24.03 -5.44 -1.90
C GLU A 163 -24.34 -6.75 -1.18
N ASN A 164 -24.25 -6.74 0.15
CA ASN A 164 -24.59 -7.87 1.03
C ASN A 164 -23.69 -9.10 0.84
N LEU A 165 -22.37 -8.92 0.94
CA LEU A 165 -21.42 -10.03 0.92
C LEU A 165 -21.73 -11.03 2.05
N PRO A 166 -21.91 -12.33 1.73
CA PRO A 166 -22.39 -13.33 2.69
C PRO A 166 -21.30 -13.79 3.66
N GLY A 167 -21.68 -13.97 4.93
CA GLY A 167 -20.79 -14.54 5.94
C GLY A 167 -20.09 -13.49 6.81
N ASP A 168 -18.95 -13.87 7.40
CA ASP A 168 -18.14 -12.98 8.23
C ASP A 168 -16.99 -12.39 7.40
N PRO A 169 -16.87 -11.05 7.27
CA PRO A 169 -15.80 -10.40 6.53
C PRO A 169 -14.39 -10.76 7.01
N ALA A 170 -14.23 -11.14 8.27
CA ALA A 170 -12.94 -11.59 8.80
C ALA A 170 -12.46 -12.92 8.20
N THR A 171 -13.34 -13.65 7.49
CA THR A 171 -13.05 -14.95 6.87
C THR A 171 -12.77 -14.85 5.37
N TYR A 172 -12.91 -13.67 4.78
CA TYR A 172 -12.69 -13.48 3.36
C TYR A 172 -11.20 -13.44 3.02
N THR A 173 -10.88 -13.88 1.81
CA THR A 173 -9.57 -13.68 1.19
C THR A 173 -9.72 -12.80 -0.03
N TYR A 174 -8.61 -12.19 -0.45
CA TYR A 174 -8.61 -11.20 -1.53
C TYR A 174 -7.51 -11.50 -2.53
N GLU A 175 -7.79 -11.15 -3.78
CA GLU A 175 -6.81 -11.10 -4.87
C GLU A 175 -6.83 -9.70 -5.45
N PHE A 176 -5.65 -9.12 -5.64
CA PHE A 176 -5.43 -7.77 -6.13
C PHE A 176 -4.74 -7.83 -7.49
N GLN A 177 -5.27 -7.08 -8.45
CA GLN A 177 -4.75 -6.98 -9.80
C GLN A 177 -4.59 -5.52 -10.18
N ASN A 178 -3.48 -5.18 -10.83
CA ASN A 178 -3.31 -3.93 -11.55
C ASN A 178 -3.73 -4.14 -13.02
N ASP A 179 -4.69 -3.33 -13.48
CA ASP A 179 -5.30 -3.46 -14.81
C ASP A 179 -4.66 -2.55 -15.88
N LEU A 180 -3.58 -1.85 -15.53
CA LEU A 180 -2.81 -0.95 -16.40
C LEU A 180 -1.50 -1.55 -16.91
#